data_AF-A0A8H5GKA3-F1
#
_entry.id   AF-A0A8H5GKA3-F1
#
_cell.length_a   1.000
_cell.length_b   1.000
_cell.length_c   1.000
_cell.angle_alpha   90.00
_cell.angle_beta   90.00
_cell.angle_gamma   90.00
#
_symmetry.space_group_name_H-M   'P 1'
#
loop_
_entity.id
_entity.type
_entity.pdbx_description
1 polymer ?
#
loop_
_entity_poly.entity_id
_entity_poly.type
_entity_poly.pdbx_seq_one_letter_code
_entity_poly.pdbx_strand_id
1 'polypeptide(L)'
;MANLDNTHITKLKDLINGAVDDIIAEYAAIGHAVPSLDTVEPGPFLVPEAVPVRMRNAVQIIEAACAQLSCTVALPGSALLDKALVIEEPACLQVVTEARIADLLLDKPEGLAASELADLSGLDKAKLTRILRFLATKHCFKEVANNRLSVRLLSSDTSSIIGLITDEGLSAASYFNEFLTSRSEAEDDSPFKRWSGHQLFEFYLTEQGRGRGKRFIRAMSAWGDATGKGFLSKASSPADLVFVYPWESKPKDTTICDVGGGNGWGSMSLLKSQPHLRVILQDQPQVIEKAKELWTTEFPVAIEQGKVQFTPFNFLKDAAAEGCDFTTYVEKS
;
A
#
# COMPACT_ATOMS: atom_id res chain seq x y z
N MET A 1 -24.35 44.51 15.20
CA MET A 1 -24.11 43.05 15.10
C MET A 1 -22.60 42.83 15.17
N ALA A 2 -22.11 41.92 16.01
CA ALA A 2 -20.69 41.59 16.03
C ALA A 2 -20.30 41.01 14.65
N ASN A 3 -19.20 41.48 14.08
CA ASN A 3 -18.67 40.93 12.83
C ASN A 3 -18.05 39.55 13.15
N LEU A 4 -18.80 38.48 12.90
CA LEU A 4 -18.33 37.11 13.14
C LEU A 4 -17.36 36.72 12.01
N ASP A 5 -16.10 36.49 12.35
CA ASP A 5 -15.07 36.09 11.39
C ASP A 5 -15.22 34.61 10.98
N ASN A 6 -15.64 34.40 9.73
CA ASN A 6 -15.76 33.08 9.11
C ASN A 6 -14.75 32.88 7.97
N THR A 7 -13.67 33.67 7.93
CA THR A 7 -12.67 33.64 6.85
C THR A 7 -11.97 32.28 6.74
N HIS A 8 -11.83 31.55 7.84
CA HIS A 8 -11.20 30.22 7.84
C HIS A 8 -11.98 29.18 7.03
N ILE A 9 -13.32 29.16 7.08
CA ILE A 9 -14.17 28.23 6.30
C ILE A 9 -14.17 28.61 4.82
N THR A 10 -14.31 29.90 4.51
CA THR A 10 -14.32 30.37 3.12
C THR A 10 -13.00 30.11 2.41
N LYS A 11 -11.86 30.25 3.10
CA LYS A 11 -10.53 29.86 2.58
C LYS A 11 -10.45 28.36 2.23
N LEU A 12 -11.04 27.48 3.04
CA LEU A 12 -11.07 26.03 2.72
C LEU A 12 -11.88 25.76 1.45
N LYS A 13 -13.03 26.41 1.29
CA LYS A 13 -13.84 26.32 0.07
C LYS A 13 -13.06 26.80 -1.16
N ASP A 14 -12.35 27.91 -1.07
CA ASP A 14 -11.55 28.45 -2.18
C ASP A 14 -10.38 27.52 -2.53
N LEU A 15 -9.72 26.91 -1.53
CA LEU A 15 -8.69 25.89 -1.75
C LEU A 15 -9.23 24.64 -2.47
N ILE A 16 -10.39 24.15 -2.04
CA ILE A 16 -11.06 22.99 -2.67
C ILE A 16 -11.37 23.31 -4.13
N ASN A 17 -11.96 24.48 -4.41
CA ASN A 17 -12.30 24.87 -5.79
C ASN A 17 -11.06 24.93 -6.69
N GLY A 18 -10.00 25.62 -6.25
CA GLY A 18 -8.78 25.72 -7.04
C GLY A 18 -8.12 24.36 -7.30
N ALA A 19 -8.12 23.47 -6.31
CA ALA A 19 -7.58 22.13 -6.46
C ALA A 19 -8.44 21.24 -7.39
N VAL A 20 -9.77 21.38 -7.36
CA VAL A 20 -10.65 20.69 -8.31
C VAL A 20 -10.38 21.14 -9.74
N ASP A 21 -10.22 22.45 -9.97
CA ASP A 21 -9.89 23.01 -11.29
C ASP A 21 -8.54 22.47 -11.80
N ASP A 22 -7.54 22.36 -10.92
CA ASP A 22 -6.24 21.77 -11.24
C ASP A 22 -6.36 20.30 -11.68
N ILE A 23 -7.14 19.48 -10.97
CA ILE A 23 -7.35 18.07 -11.35
C ILE A 23 -8.07 17.97 -12.70
N ILE A 24 -9.11 18.77 -12.91
CA ILE A 24 -9.84 18.79 -14.19
C ILE A 24 -8.90 19.16 -15.34
N ALA A 25 -8.05 20.17 -15.15
CA ALA A 25 -7.09 20.60 -16.16
C ALA A 25 -6.05 19.50 -16.49
N GLU A 26 -5.53 18.79 -15.49
CA GLU A 26 -4.55 17.72 -15.69
C GLU A 26 -5.14 16.51 -16.44
N TYR A 27 -6.39 16.13 -16.15
CA TYR A 27 -7.10 15.11 -16.94
C TYR A 27 -7.43 15.59 -18.36
N ALA A 28 -7.88 16.84 -18.51
CA ALA A 28 -8.20 17.41 -19.82
C ALA A 28 -6.97 17.50 -20.73
N ALA A 29 -5.77 17.76 -20.17
CA ALA A 29 -4.52 17.85 -20.91
C ALA A 29 -4.14 16.53 -21.62
N ILE A 30 -4.62 15.39 -21.13
CA ILE A 30 -4.41 14.07 -21.74
C ILE A 30 -5.67 13.55 -22.46
N GLY A 31 -6.66 14.42 -22.70
CA GLY A 31 -7.88 14.08 -23.43
C GLY A 31 -8.83 13.17 -22.66
N HIS A 32 -8.76 13.15 -21.32
CA HIS A 32 -9.59 12.29 -20.47
C HIS A 32 -10.44 13.13 -19.51
N ALA A 33 -11.60 12.62 -19.10
CA ALA A 33 -12.38 13.21 -18.02
C ALA A 33 -11.95 12.62 -16.66
N VAL A 34 -12.24 13.33 -15.56
CA VAL A 34 -12.05 12.76 -14.21
C VAL A 34 -12.91 11.49 -14.08
N PRO A 35 -12.35 10.33 -13.71
CA PRO A 35 -13.10 9.09 -13.62
C PRO A 35 -14.21 9.13 -12.56
N SER A 36 -15.36 8.52 -12.87
CA SER A 36 -16.43 8.31 -11.89
C SER A 36 -16.01 7.30 -10.81
N LEU A 37 -16.59 7.39 -9.60
CA LEU A 37 -16.44 6.38 -8.55
C LEU A 37 -16.95 5.00 -8.98
N ASP A 38 -17.90 4.95 -9.91
CA ASP A 38 -18.54 3.70 -10.36
C ASP A 38 -17.75 2.98 -11.46
N THR A 39 -16.71 3.60 -12.03
CA THR A 39 -15.95 2.94 -13.11
C THR A 39 -15.00 1.89 -12.58
N VAL A 40 -14.89 0.77 -13.28
CA VAL A 40 -13.86 -0.26 -13.01
C VAL A 40 -12.62 -0.09 -13.88
N GLU A 41 -12.64 0.88 -14.80
CA GLU A 41 -11.51 1.17 -15.66
C GLU A 41 -10.34 1.74 -14.82
N PRO A 42 -9.11 1.21 -14.99
CA PRO A 42 -7.93 1.67 -14.24
C PRO A 42 -7.70 3.18 -14.33
N GLY A 43 -8.14 3.78 -15.45
CA GLY A 43 -7.89 5.18 -15.77
C GLY A 43 -6.47 5.40 -16.31
N PRO A 44 -6.11 6.65 -16.63
CA PRO A 44 -4.88 6.95 -17.35
C PRO A 44 -3.60 6.89 -16.50
N PHE A 45 -3.71 7.00 -15.17
CA PHE A 45 -2.57 7.00 -14.25
C PHE A 45 -2.48 5.67 -13.51
N LEU A 46 -1.80 4.70 -14.11
CA LEU A 46 -1.74 3.31 -13.61
C LEU A 46 -0.79 3.11 -12.42
N VAL A 47 0.16 4.03 -12.24
CA VAL A 47 1.15 4.00 -11.16
C VAL A 47 1.27 5.40 -10.53
N PRO A 48 1.56 5.51 -9.22
CA PRO A 48 1.72 6.80 -8.53
C PRO A 48 2.72 7.73 -9.22
N GLU A 49 3.74 7.14 -9.86
CA GLU A 49 4.77 7.81 -10.63
C GLU A 49 4.27 8.57 -11.86
N ALA A 50 3.20 8.09 -12.46
CA ALA A 50 2.61 8.69 -13.65
C ALA A 50 1.73 9.91 -13.31
N VAL A 51 1.40 10.13 -12.03
CA VAL A 51 0.51 11.21 -11.61
C VAL A 51 1.26 12.55 -11.61
N PRO A 52 0.83 13.55 -12.41
CA PRO A 52 1.43 14.87 -12.43
C PRO A 52 1.46 15.49 -11.03
N VAL A 53 2.50 16.26 -10.72
CA VAL A 53 2.67 16.78 -9.36
C VAL A 53 1.68 17.83 -8.98
N ARG A 54 1.28 18.66 -9.93
CA ARG A 54 0.16 19.57 -9.71
C ARG A 54 -1.08 18.79 -9.29
N MET A 55 -1.38 17.67 -9.97
CA MET A 55 -2.49 16.78 -9.62
C MET A 55 -2.31 16.13 -8.24
N ARG A 56 -1.12 15.60 -7.92
CA ARG A 56 -0.83 15.02 -6.58
C ARG A 56 -1.05 16.03 -5.46
N ASN A 57 -0.52 17.25 -5.63
CA ASN A 57 -0.69 18.34 -4.67
C ASN A 57 -2.16 18.75 -4.54
N ALA A 58 -2.88 18.85 -5.65
CA ALA A 58 -4.31 19.18 -5.66
C ALA A 58 -5.14 18.12 -4.91
N VAL A 59 -4.87 16.82 -5.12
CA VAL A 59 -5.53 15.73 -4.36
C VAL A 59 -5.26 15.89 -2.87
N GLN A 60 -4.01 16.10 -2.45
CA GLN A 60 -3.66 16.32 -1.03
C GLN A 60 -4.35 17.54 -0.43
N ILE A 61 -4.48 18.64 -1.19
CA ILE A 61 -5.21 19.84 -0.77
C ILE A 61 -6.69 19.51 -0.55
N ILE A 62 -7.33 18.80 -1.48
CA ILE A 62 -8.74 18.40 -1.35
C ILE A 62 -8.92 17.50 -0.12
N GLU A 63 -8.10 16.47 0.05
CA GLU A 63 -8.18 15.54 1.19
C GLU A 63 -8.06 16.29 2.52
N ALA A 64 -7.03 17.12 2.66
CA ALA A 64 -6.79 17.88 3.89
C ALA A 64 -7.88 18.93 4.16
N ALA A 65 -8.28 19.70 3.14
CA ALA A 65 -9.27 20.75 3.27
C ALA A 65 -10.67 20.20 3.56
N CYS A 66 -11.08 19.10 2.91
CA CYS A 66 -12.35 18.41 3.17
C CYS A 66 -12.38 17.82 4.58
N ALA A 67 -11.29 17.18 5.03
CA ALA A 67 -11.18 16.68 6.40
C ALA A 67 -11.29 17.80 7.44
N GLN A 68 -10.56 18.91 7.23
CA GLN A 68 -10.61 20.07 8.12
C GLN A 68 -12.00 20.71 8.13
N LEU A 69 -12.61 20.92 6.95
CA LEU A 69 -13.95 21.49 6.82
C LEU A 69 -14.98 20.64 7.57
N SER A 70 -14.96 19.32 7.35
CA SER A 70 -15.86 18.37 8.01
C SER A 70 -15.72 18.41 9.53
N CYS A 71 -14.49 18.44 10.05
CA CYS A 71 -14.24 18.55 11.49
C CYS A 71 -14.65 19.91 12.08
N THR A 72 -14.55 20.99 11.28
CA THR A 72 -14.88 22.35 11.73
C THR A 72 -16.39 22.54 11.89
N VAL A 73 -17.19 21.93 11.01
CA VAL A 73 -18.66 22.10 11.00
C VAL A 73 -19.39 21.07 11.86
N ALA A 74 -18.76 19.92 12.14
CA ALA A 74 -19.35 18.87 12.96
C ALA A 74 -19.34 19.22 14.46
N LEU A 75 -20.25 18.62 15.22
CA LEU A 75 -20.19 18.65 16.69
C LEU A 75 -18.94 17.89 17.16
N PRO A 76 -18.06 18.48 18.00
CA PRO A 76 -16.80 17.85 18.38
C PRO A 76 -16.96 16.45 19.00
N GLY A 77 -17.99 16.24 19.81
CA GLY A 77 -18.28 14.93 20.41
C GLY A 77 -18.66 13.87 19.36
N SER A 78 -19.48 14.24 18.37
CA SER A 78 -19.83 13.34 17.26
C SER A 78 -18.60 13.00 16.43
N ALA A 79 -17.79 14.02 16.08
CA ALA A 79 -16.57 13.82 15.29
C ALA A 79 -15.55 12.90 16.00
N LEU A 80 -15.47 12.94 17.33
CA LEU A 80 -14.63 12.02 18.10
C LEU A 80 -15.19 10.60 18.13
N LEU A 81 -16.51 10.44 18.26
CA LEU A 81 -17.15 9.13 18.19
C LEU A 81 -16.96 8.49 16.80
N ASP A 82 -17.12 9.27 15.73
CA ASP A 82 -16.89 8.79 14.37
C ASP A 82 -15.47 8.28 14.17
N LYS A 83 -14.46 8.96 14.75
CA LYS A 83 -13.06 8.49 14.74
C LYS A 83 -12.87 7.17 15.49
N ALA A 84 -13.56 6.98 16.61
CA ALA A 84 -13.47 5.74 17.39
C ALA A 84 -14.16 4.56 16.69
N LEU A 85 -15.25 4.81 15.96
CA LEU A 85 -16.05 3.81 15.26
C LEU A 85 -15.46 3.39 13.89
N VAL A 86 -14.31 3.94 13.48
CA VAL A 86 -13.64 3.57 12.22
C VAL A 86 -13.31 2.08 12.14
N ILE A 87 -13.22 1.37 13.27
CA ILE A 87 -12.89 -0.07 13.35
C ILE A 87 -13.73 -0.98 12.44
N GLU A 88 -14.97 -0.60 12.14
CA GLU A 88 -15.90 -1.42 11.35
C GLU A 88 -15.48 -1.52 9.88
N GLU A 89 -14.88 -0.47 9.32
CA GLU A 89 -14.48 -0.42 7.90
C GLU A 89 -13.31 -1.36 7.59
N PRO A 90 -12.18 -1.30 8.30
CA PRO A 90 -11.13 -2.29 8.18
C PRO A 90 -11.60 -3.74 8.42
N ALA A 91 -12.47 -3.98 9.40
CA ALA A 91 -13.00 -5.32 9.68
C ALA A 91 -13.83 -5.84 8.49
N CYS A 92 -14.65 -4.99 7.88
CA CYS A 92 -15.39 -5.32 6.67
C CYS A 92 -14.47 -5.55 5.46
N LEU A 93 -13.43 -4.72 5.30
CA LEU A 93 -12.40 -4.90 4.26
C LEU A 93 -11.67 -6.25 4.40
N GLN A 94 -11.37 -6.68 5.63
CA GLN A 94 -10.79 -7.98 5.89
C GLN A 94 -11.71 -9.10 5.37
N VAL A 95 -13.00 -9.07 5.72
CA VAL A 95 -13.96 -10.10 5.31
C VAL A 95 -14.04 -10.21 3.79
N VAL A 96 -14.23 -9.10 3.08
CA VAL A 96 -14.38 -9.13 1.60
C VAL A 96 -13.07 -9.49 0.90
N THR A 97 -11.92 -9.20 1.51
CA THR A 97 -10.60 -9.58 1.00
C THR A 97 -10.37 -11.08 1.14
N GLU A 98 -10.60 -11.65 2.33
CA GLU A 98 -10.44 -13.10 2.58
C GLU A 98 -11.44 -13.93 1.78
N ALA A 99 -12.67 -13.44 1.64
CA ALA A 99 -13.70 -14.05 0.80
C ALA A 99 -13.53 -13.78 -0.70
N ARG A 100 -12.52 -12.99 -1.09
CA ARG A 100 -12.19 -12.64 -2.48
C ARG A 100 -13.39 -12.11 -3.27
N ILE A 101 -14.22 -11.27 -2.63
CA ILE A 101 -15.47 -10.79 -3.24
C ILE A 101 -15.19 -9.99 -4.52
N ALA A 102 -14.14 -9.19 -4.54
CA ALA A 102 -13.75 -8.44 -5.74
C ALA A 102 -13.41 -9.38 -6.91
N ASP A 103 -12.69 -10.49 -6.66
CA ASP A 103 -12.38 -11.50 -7.66
C ASP A 103 -13.65 -12.21 -8.17
N LEU A 104 -14.60 -12.52 -7.27
CA LEU A 104 -15.87 -13.14 -7.66
C LEU A 104 -16.73 -12.23 -8.53
N LEU A 105 -16.50 -10.92 -8.49
CA LEU A 105 -17.16 -9.89 -9.28
C LEU A 105 -16.35 -9.47 -10.51
N LEU A 106 -15.19 -10.07 -10.76
CA LEU A 106 -14.40 -9.80 -11.96
C LEU A 106 -15.23 -10.18 -13.21
N ASP A 107 -15.19 -9.32 -14.22
CA ASP A 107 -15.93 -9.44 -15.49
C ASP A 107 -17.47 -9.48 -15.34
N LYS A 108 -18.00 -8.97 -14.21
CA LYS A 108 -19.45 -8.89 -13.91
C LYS A 108 -19.84 -7.44 -13.64
N PRO A 109 -20.00 -6.61 -14.69
CA PRO A 109 -20.24 -5.17 -14.53
C PRO A 109 -21.53 -4.83 -13.77
N GLU A 110 -22.57 -5.65 -13.92
CA GLU A 110 -23.84 -5.52 -13.18
C GLU A 110 -23.81 -6.19 -11.80
N GLY A 111 -22.68 -6.80 -11.44
CA GLY A 111 -22.52 -7.55 -10.20
C GLY A 111 -23.14 -8.94 -10.22
N LEU A 112 -23.38 -9.47 -9.03
CA LEU A 112 -24.05 -10.76 -8.80
C LEU A 112 -25.17 -10.63 -7.78
N ALA A 113 -26.15 -11.53 -7.78
CA ALA A 113 -27.11 -11.56 -6.69
C ALA A 113 -26.38 -11.85 -5.36
N ALA A 114 -26.81 -11.20 -4.27
CA ALA A 114 -26.20 -11.41 -2.95
C ALA A 114 -26.24 -12.87 -2.47
N SER A 115 -27.24 -13.66 -2.91
CA SER A 115 -27.28 -15.11 -2.68
C SER A 115 -26.17 -15.85 -3.41
N GLU A 116 -25.91 -15.50 -4.67
CA GLU A 116 -24.86 -16.15 -5.46
C GLU A 116 -23.47 -15.83 -4.90
N LEU A 117 -23.23 -14.57 -4.49
CA LEU A 117 -21.99 -14.21 -3.80
C LEU A 117 -21.81 -14.95 -2.48
N ALA A 118 -22.89 -15.12 -1.72
CA ALA A 118 -22.86 -15.88 -0.48
C ALA A 118 -22.47 -17.34 -0.73
N ASP A 119 -23.09 -17.98 -1.72
CA ASP A 119 -22.80 -19.36 -2.09
C ASP A 119 -21.35 -19.54 -2.58
N LEU A 120 -20.85 -18.61 -3.41
CA LEU A 120 -19.48 -18.65 -3.93
C LEU A 120 -18.41 -18.36 -2.87
N SER A 121 -18.70 -17.48 -1.91
CA SER A 121 -17.76 -17.10 -0.85
C SER A 121 -17.83 -18.00 0.39
N GLY A 122 -18.89 -18.80 0.53
CA GLY A 122 -19.17 -19.58 1.74
C GLY A 122 -19.62 -18.73 2.94
N LEU A 123 -20.01 -17.48 2.71
CA LEU A 123 -20.50 -16.57 3.75
C LEU A 123 -22.03 -16.64 3.88
N ASP A 124 -22.54 -16.30 5.06
CA ASP A 124 -23.98 -16.11 5.23
C ASP A 124 -24.48 -14.91 4.43
N LYS A 125 -25.55 -15.11 3.64
CA LYS A 125 -26.14 -14.10 2.76
C LYS A 125 -26.50 -12.81 3.50
N ALA A 126 -27.14 -12.89 4.67
CA ALA A 126 -27.59 -11.72 5.39
C ALA A 126 -26.41 -10.92 5.96
N LYS A 127 -25.39 -11.60 6.47
CA LYS A 127 -24.14 -10.97 6.94
C LYS A 127 -23.38 -10.31 5.79
N LEU A 128 -23.16 -11.03 4.69
CA LEU A 128 -22.46 -10.49 3.52
C LEU A 128 -23.20 -9.27 2.94
N THR A 129 -24.52 -9.34 2.83
CA THR A 129 -25.34 -8.19 2.37
C THR A 129 -25.14 -6.95 3.26
N ARG A 130 -25.08 -7.12 4.57
CA ARG A 130 -24.85 -6.00 5.51
C ARG A 130 -23.46 -5.39 5.32
N ILE A 131 -22.44 -6.23 5.17
CA ILE A 131 -21.05 -5.79 4.94
C ILE A 131 -20.95 -5.01 3.63
N LEU A 132 -21.50 -5.55 2.54
CA LEU A 132 -21.47 -4.91 1.22
C LEU A 132 -22.22 -3.59 1.18
N ARG A 133 -23.38 -3.49 1.87
CA ARG A 133 -24.10 -2.22 2.01
C ARG A 133 -23.29 -1.18 2.78
N PHE A 134 -22.66 -1.59 3.87
CA PHE A 134 -21.81 -0.70 4.65
C PHE A 134 -20.61 -0.20 3.83
N LEU A 135 -19.89 -1.10 3.15
CA LEU A 135 -18.75 -0.71 2.29
C LEU A 135 -19.20 0.18 1.12
N ALA A 136 -20.40 -0.01 0.58
CA ALA A 136 -20.95 0.89 -0.44
C ALA A 136 -21.10 2.33 0.08
N THR A 137 -21.45 2.53 1.36
CA THR A 137 -21.45 3.87 1.99
C THR A 137 -20.05 4.47 2.15
N LYS A 138 -19.01 3.63 2.08
CA LYS A 138 -17.59 4.01 2.10
C LYS A 138 -17.01 4.11 0.69
N HIS A 139 -17.86 4.11 -0.33
CA HIS A 139 -17.46 4.15 -1.73
C HIS A 139 -16.58 2.96 -2.17
N CYS A 140 -16.66 1.84 -1.44
CA CYS A 140 -16.05 0.57 -1.82
C CYS A 140 -17.16 -0.42 -2.18
N PHE A 141 -17.22 -0.86 -3.44
CA PHE A 141 -18.34 -1.57 -4.06
C PHE A 141 -19.58 -0.70 -4.32
N LYS A 142 -20.37 -1.12 -5.31
CA LYS A 142 -21.74 -0.64 -5.57
C LYS A 142 -22.73 -1.73 -5.14
N GLU A 143 -22.80 -1.94 -3.82
CA GLU A 143 -23.48 -3.06 -3.17
C GLU A 143 -22.96 -4.42 -3.64
N VAL A 144 -23.47 -4.95 -4.76
CA VAL A 144 -23.11 -6.27 -5.29
C VAL A 144 -22.27 -6.24 -6.57
N ALA A 145 -21.80 -5.06 -6.97
CA ALA A 145 -20.91 -4.87 -8.13
C ALA A 145 -19.60 -4.20 -7.71
N ASN A 146 -18.54 -4.41 -8.49
CA ASN A 146 -17.29 -3.71 -8.31
C ASN A 146 -17.40 -2.22 -8.71
N ASN A 147 -16.58 -1.38 -8.10
CA ASN A 147 -16.41 0.02 -8.45
C ASN A 147 -14.92 0.39 -8.46
N ARG A 148 -14.59 1.68 -8.61
CA ARG A 148 -13.21 2.16 -8.77
C ARG A 148 -12.28 1.75 -7.62
N LEU A 149 -12.80 1.69 -6.39
CA LEU A 149 -12.01 1.33 -5.21
C LEU A 149 -11.97 -0.19 -5.00
N SER A 150 -13.10 -0.89 -5.15
CA SER A 150 -13.15 -2.32 -4.85
C SER A 150 -12.38 -3.18 -5.84
N VAL A 151 -12.16 -2.73 -7.09
CA VAL A 151 -11.25 -3.42 -8.02
C VAL A 151 -9.82 -3.48 -7.52
N ARG A 152 -9.41 -2.57 -6.62
CA ARG A 152 -8.08 -2.64 -5.99
C ARG A 152 -7.98 -3.76 -4.95
N LEU A 153 -9.11 -4.35 -4.54
CA LEU A 153 -9.15 -5.52 -3.66
C LEU A 153 -9.02 -6.86 -4.41
N LEU A 154 -8.78 -6.84 -5.74
CA LEU A 154 -8.45 -8.05 -6.49
C LEU A 154 -7.18 -8.71 -5.94
N SER A 155 -7.13 -10.03 -5.99
CA SER A 155 -5.98 -10.83 -5.51
C SER A 155 -4.64 -10.51 -6.21
N SER A 156 -4.70 -9.90 -7.39
CA SER A 156 -3.55 -9.45 -8.17
C SER A 156 -3.04 -8.05 -7.81
N ASP A 157 -3.66 -7.37 -6.84
CA ASP A 157 -3.48 -5.95 -6.58
C ASP A 157 -3.27 -5.69 -5.06
N THR A 158 -3.92 -4.68 -4.47
CA THR A 158 -3.71 -4.23 -3.09
C THR A 158 -4.28 -5.16 -2.02
N SER A 159 -5.02 -6.21 -2.37
CA SER A 159 -5.68 -7.09 -1.40
C SER A 159 -4.73 -7.69 -0.34
N SER A 160 -3.49 -7.99 -0.74
CA SER A 160 -2.49 -8.56 0.16
C SER A 160 -2.03 -7.58 1.25
N ILE A 161 -1.87 -6.29 0.92
CA ILE A 161 -1.50 -5.25 1.90
C ILE A 161 -2.69 -4.84 2.76
N ILE A 162 -3.89 -4.78 2.18
CA ILE A 162 -5.12 -4.56 2.94
C ILE A 162 -5.29 -5.68 3.98
N GLY A 163 -5.21 -6.94 3.55
CA GLY A 163 -5.32 -8.09 4.46
C GLY A 163 -4.27 -8.08 5.57
N LEU A 164 -3.01 -7.73 5.27
CA LEU A 164 -1.95 -7.61 6.28
C LEU A 164 -2.30 -6.57 7.35
N ILE A 165 -2.73 -5.37 6.92
CA ILE A 165 -3.08 -4.26 7.83
C ILE A 165 -4.32 -4.59 8.64
N THR A 166 -5.38 -5.10 8.00
CA THR A 166 -6.68 -5.32 8.64
C THR A 166 -6.72 -6.55 9.54
N ASP A 167 -5.84 -7.53 9.34
CA ASP A 167 -5.74 -8.73 10.19
C ASP A 167 -4.68 -8.55 11.28
N GLU A 168 -3.40 -8.66 10.91
CA GLU A 168 -2.27 -8.64 11.83
C GLU A 168 -2.04 -7.26 12.44
N GLY A 169 -2.09 -6.22 11.61
CA GLY A 169 -1.89 -4.84 12.03
C GLY A 169 -2.92 -4.40 13.07
N LEU A 170 -4.20 -4.64 12.81
CA LEU A 170 -5.27 -4.31 13.75
C LEU A 170 -5.25 -5.14 15.02
N SER A 171 -4.95 -6.44 14.91
CA SER A 171 -4.86 -7.30 16.08
C SER A 171 -3.70 -6.90 17.00
N ALA A 172 -2.56 -6.53 16.43
CA ALA A 172 -1.46 -5.94 17.19
C ALA A 172 -1.85 -4.56 17.76
N ALA A 173 -2.59 -3.76 17.00
CA ALA A 173 -2.91 -2.39 17.39
C ALA A 173 -3.77 -2.29 18.67
N SER A 174 -4.59 -3.30 18.97
CA SER A 174 -5.36 -3.32 20.22
C SER A 174 -4.49 -3.35 21.48
N TYR A 175 -3.21 -3.71 21.37
CA TYR A 175 -2.25 -3.75 22.47
C TYR A 175 -1.39 -2.48 22.60
N PHE A 176 -1.55 -1.47 21.73
CA PHE A 176 -0.73 -0.25 21.77
C PHE A 176 -0.79 0.47 23.12
N ASN A 177 -1.99 0.61 23.70
CA ASN A 177 -2.15 1.31 24.97
C ASN A 177 -1.43 0.56 26.11
N GLU A 178 -1.63 -0.74 26.20
CA GLU A 178 -0.99 -1.59 27.20
C GLU A 178 0.54 -1.60 27.03
N PHE A 179 1.02 -1.65 25.78
CA PHE A 179 2.43 -1.58 25.46
C PHE A 179 3.06 -0.29 25.97
N LEU A 180 2.51 0.87 25.56
CA LEU A 180 3.05 2.19 25.91
C LEU A 180 2.91 2.56 27.39
N THR A 181 1.99 1.93 28.12
CA THR A 181 1.78 2.19 29.56
C THR A 181 2.53 1.22 30.46
N SER A 182 3.06 0.14 29.90
CA SER A 182 3.89 -0.81 30.64
C SER A 182 5.27 -0.22 30.99
N ARG A 183 5.93 -0.80 31.99
CA ARG A 183 7.33 -0.52 32.32
C ARG A 183 8.29 -1.59 31.78
N SER A 184 7.89 -2.26 30.70
CA SER A 184 8.69 -3.33 30.13
C SER A 184 10.01 -2.76 29.61
N GLU A 185 11.12 -3.36 30.04
CA GLU A 185 12.48 -3.08 29.54
C GLU A 185 12.94 -4.15 28.54
N ALA A 186 12.05 -5.08 28.15
CA ALA A 186 12.40 -6.12 27.20
C ALA A 186 12.63 -5.52 25.81
N GLU A 187 13.82 -5.78 25.26
CA GLU A 187 14.31 -5.22 23.98
C GLU A 187 13.43 -5.63 22.78
N ASP A 188 12.70 -6.74 22.89
CA ASP A 188 11.83 -7.28 21.85
C ASP A 188 10.33 -7.13 22.14
N ASP A 189 9.96 -6.33 23.14
CA ASP A 189 8.56 -6.05 23.45
C ASP A 189 7.94 -5.17 22.36
N SER A 190 6.74 -5.55 21.92
CA SER A 190 5.99 -4.82 20.90
C SER A 190 4.51 -5.18 21.00
N PRO A 191 3.60 -4.31 20.51
CA PRO A 191 2.18 -4.65 20.43
C PRO A 191 1.92 -5.97 19.68
N PHE A 192 2.70 -6.24 18.64
CA PHE A 192 2.61 -7.49 17.88
C PHE A 192 3.01 -8.72 18.71
N LYS A 193 4.10 -8.65 19.47
CA LYS A 193 4.54 -9.75 20.34
C LYS A 193 3.53 -10.01 21.46
N ARG A 194 2.90 -8.97 22.01
CA ARG A 194 1.85 -9.13 23.03
C ARG A 194 0.61 -9.82 22.51
N TRP A 195 0.21 -9.50 21.28
CA TRP A 195 -0.90 -10.19 20.61
C TRP A 195 -0.58 -11.65 20.25
N SER A 196 0.57 -11.87 19.60
CA SER A 196 0.88 -13.17 18.97
C SER A 196 1.73 -14.10 19.83
N GLY A 197 2.39 -13.60 20.87
CA GLY A 197 3.42 -14.31 21.64
C GLY A 197 4.79 -14.38 20.96
N HIS A 198 4.94 -13.83 19.75
CA HIS A 198 6.14 -13.97 18.91
C HIS A 198 6.56 -12.64 18.28
N GLN A 199 7.83 -12.48 17.92
CA GLN A 199 8.20 -11.39 17.01
C GLN A 199 7.62 -11.63 15.61
N LEU A 200 7.42 -10.56 14.82
CA LEU A 200 6.74 -10.61 13.53
C LEU A 200 7.22 -11.74 12.61
N PHE A 201 8.53 -11.81 12.36
CA PHE A 201 9.08 -12.81 11.45
C PHE A 201 9.11 -14.22 12.05
N GLU A 202 9.26 -14.34 13.38
CA GLU A 202 9.16 -15.63 14.07
C GLU A 202 7.75 -16.20 14.02
N PHE A 203 6.74 -15.33 14.16
CA PHE A 203 5.34 -15.70 14.02
C PHE A 203 5.08 -16.38 12.69
N TYR A 204 5.65 -15.87 11.59
CA TYR A 204 5.50 -16.46 10.25
C TYR A 204 6.13 -17.86 10.10
N LEU A 205 7.00 -18.28 11.01
CA LEU A 205 7.56 -19.63 11.03
C LEU A 205 6.66 -20.63 11.78
N THR A 206 5.75 -20.15 12.62
CA THR A 206 4.78 -20.98 13.36
C THR A 206 3.69 -21.53 12.45
N GLU A 207 2.99 -22.59 12.90
CA GLU A 207 1.84 -23.13 12.16
C GLU A 207 0.75 -22.08 11.94
N GLN A 208 0.48 -21.24 12.93
CA GLN A 208 -0.55 -20.20 12.88
C GLN A 208 -0.18 -19.04 11.93
N GLY A 209 1.11 -18.71 11.80
CA GLY A 209 1.57 -17.58 11.01
C GLY A 209 2.05 -17.94 9.60
N ARG A 210 2.33 -19.22 9.29
CA ARG A 210 2.84 -19.64 7.97
C ARG A 210 1.98 -19.17 6.79
N GLY A 211 0.65 -19.20 6.93
CA GLY A 211 -0.28 -18.71 5.90
C GLY A 211 -0.14 -17.19 5.69
N ARG A 212 -0.07 -16.44 6.78
CA ARG A 212 0.12 -14.98 6.82
C ARG A 212 1.48 -14.54 6.28
N GLY A 213 2.54 -15.28 6.58
CA GLY A 213 3.87 -15.03 6.03
C GLY A 213 3.92 -15.13 4.50
N LYS A 214 3.08 -15.96 3.87
CA LYS A 214 2.95 -15.99 2.40
C LYS A 214 2.29 -14.71 1.84
N ARG A 215 1.39 -14.07 2.61
CA ARG A 215 0.76 -12.79 2.24
C ARG A 215 1.73 -11.63 2.36
N PHE A 216 2.60 -11.63 3.38
CA PHE A 216 3.53 -10.53 3.66
C PHE A 216 4.39 -10.08 2.46
N ILE A 217 5.00 -11.00 1.73
CA ILE A 217 5.85 -10.65 0.57
C ILE A 217 5.03 -9.97 -0.54
N ARG A 218 3.81 -10.47 -0.81
CA ARG A 218 2.89 -9.85 -1.77
C ARG A 218 2.43 -8.49 -1.28
N ALA A 219 2.17 -8.36 0.03
CA ALA A 219 1.77 -7.11 0.66
C ALA A 219 2.82 -6.01 0.49
N MET A 220 4.11 -6.34 0.64
CA MET A 220 5.18 -5.36 0.42
C MET A 220 5.28 -4.90 -1.04
N SER A 221 5.07 -5.82 -1.99
CA SER A 221 5.03 -5.46 -3.42
C SER A 221 3.82 -4.57 -3.73
N ALA A 222 2.65 -4.95 -3.21
CA ALA A 222 1.40 -4.22 -3.35
C ALA A 222 1.44 -2.83 -2.69
N TRP A 223 2.12 -2.68 -1.55
CA TRP A 223 2.40 -1.38 -0.94
C TRP A 223 3.18 -0.49 -1.91
N GLY A 224 4.26 -1.01 -2.50
CA GLY A 224 5.04 -0.28 -3.49
C GLY A 224 4.23 0.12 -4.73
N ASP A 225 3.37 -0.76 -5.25
CA ASP A 225 2.50 -0.41 -6.38
C ASP A 225 1.44 0.65 -6.01
N ALA A 226 0.93 0.63 -4.78
CA ALA A 226 -0.10 1.56 -4.32
C ALA A 226 0.44 2.93 -3.91
N THR A 227 1.59 2.99 -3.25
CA THR A 227 2.17 4.23 -2.69
C THR A 227 3.32 4.80 -3.51
N GLY A 228 3.80 4.04 -4.49
CA GLY A 228 4.99 4.32 -5.27
C GLY A 228 6.12 3.39 -4.85
N LYS A 229 6.94 2.98 -5.82
CA LYS A 229 7.99 1.94 -5.63
C LYS A 229 9.19 2.44 -4.84
N GLY A 230 9.13 3.68 -4.38
CA GLY A 230 10.15 4.26 -3.56
C GLY A 230 9.97 3.82 -2.11
N PHE A 231 10.78 2.85 -1.70
CA PHE A 231 11.45 2.93 -0.39
C PHE A 231 12.31 4.23 -0.25
N LEU A 232 12.38 5.03 -1.32
CA LEU A 232 12.88 6.40 -1.46
C LEU A 232 11.78 7.47 -1.68
N SER A 233 10.48 7.12 -1.64
CA SER A 233 9.39 8.03 -2.03
C SER A 233 8.85 8.90 -0.87
N LYS A 234 9.66 9.85 -0.44
CA LYS A 234 9.12 11.17 -0.07
C LYS A 234 9.66 12.18 -1.05
N ALA A 235 8.95 12.33 -2.15
CA ALA A 235 9.32 13.34 -3.12
C ALA A 235 8.08 13.91 -3.82
N SER A 236 7.89 15.19 -3.56
CA SER A 236 6.73 16.03 -3.88
C SER A 236 6.84 16.66 -5.27
N SER A 237 7.71 16.14 -6.18
CA SER A 237 7.89 16.68 -7.53
C SER A 237 8.04 15.61 -8.63
N PRO A 238 7.82 15.96 -9.92
CA PRO A 238 7.92 15.01 -11.04
C PRO A 238 9.38 14.74 -11.45
N ALA A 239 10.36 15.37 -10.78
CA ALA A 239 11.76 15.01 -10.96
C ALA A 239 12.09 13.67 -10.28
N ASP A 240 11.37 13.25 -9.24
CA ASP A 240 12.02 12.45 -8.18
C ASP A 240 12.02 10.93 -8.31
N LEU A 241 11.53 10.39 -9.43
CA LEU A 241 11.43 8.93 -9.61
C LEU A 241 12.68 8.34 -10.28
N VAL A 242 13.52 9.23 -10.81
CA VAL A 242 14.90 9.02 -11.22
C VAL A 242 15.90 9.74 -10.26
N PHE A 243 15.42 10.60 -9.34
CA PHE A 243 16.25 11.68 -8.73
C PHE A 243 16.35 11.76 -7.19
N VAL A 244 16.20 10.69 -6.40
CA VAL A 244 16.72 10.78 -5.00
C VAL A 244 18.25 10.64 -5.00
N TYR A 245 18.77 9.90 -5.99
CA TYR A 245 20.19 9.73 -6.21
C TYR A 245 20.46 9.60 -7.72
N PRO A 246 21.46 10.29 -8.29
CA PRO A 246 21.68 10.36 -9.74
C PRO A 246 22.27 9.05 -10.27
N TRP A 247 21.47 7.99 -10.33
CA TRP A 247 21.87 6.66 -10.78
C TRP A 247 22.33 6.65 -12.25
N GLU A 248 21.69 7.47 -13.08
CA GLU A 248 22.06 7.68 -14.49
C GLU A 248 23.49 8.19 -14.66
N SER A 249 23.97 9.00 -13.71
CA SER A 249 25.31 9.58 -13.78
C SER A 249 26.40 8.60 -13.34
N LYS A 250 26.05 7.38 -12.93
CA LYS A 250 27.02 6.41 -12.44
C LYS A 250 27.73 5.69 -13.58
N PRO A 251 29.01 5.33 -13.38
CA PRO A 251 29.74 4.53 -14.35
C PRO A 251 28.99 3.25 -14.71
N LYS A 252 29.27 2.75 -15.92
CA LYS A 252 28.82 1.43 -16.32
C LYS A 252 29.35 0.37 -15.35
N ASP A 253 28.49 -0.58 -15.04
CA ASP A 253 28.73 -1.72 -14.15
C ASP A 253 28.93 -1.35 -12.67
N THR A 254 28.51 -0.14 -12.27
CA THR A 254 28.34 0.23 -10.86
C THR A 254 27.48 -0.81 -10.13
N THR A 255 28.01 -1.33 -9.03
CA THR A 255 27.43 -2.45 -8.28
C THR A 255 26.77 -1.96 -6.98
N ILE A 256 25.53 -2.38 -6.78
CA ILE A 256 24.71 -2.03 -5.62
C ILE A 256 24.43 -3.29 -4.80
N CYS A 257 24.78 -3.29 -3.52
CA CYS A 257 24.42 -4.33 -2.58
C CYS A 257 23.08 -3.99 -1.92
N ASP A 258 22.05 -4.76 -2.23
CA ASP A 258 20.70 -4.60 -1.69
C ASP A 258 20.50 -5.50 -0.46
N VAL A 259 20.79 -4.95 0.73
CA VAL A 259 20.77 -5.69 2.00
C VAL A 259 19.36 -5.68 2.61
N GLY A 260 18.77 -6.86 2.75
CA GLY A 260 17.37 -7.01 3.17
C GLY A 260 16.39 -6.62 2.06
N GLY A 261 16.79 -6.78 0.79
CA GLY A 261 16.01 -6.37 -0.38
C GLY A 261 14.77 -7.23 -0.66
N GLY A 262 14.47 -8.24 0.17
CA GLY A 262 13.33 -9.11 0.02
C GLY A 262 13.39 -9.95 -1.25
N ASN A 263 12.30 -9.92 -2.03
CA ASN A 263 12.27 -10.56 -3.36
C ASN A 263 13.00 -9.75 -4.45
N GLY A 264 13.61 -8.60 -4.10
CA GLY A 264 14.37 -7.75 -5.01
C GLY A 264 13.51 -6.91 -5.95
N TRP A 265 12.23 -6.70 -5.64
CA TRP A 265 11.33 -5.97 -6.53
C TRP A 265 11.77 -4.51 -6.78
N GLY A 266 12.26 -3.81 -5.76
CA GLY A 266 12.86 -2.48 -5.91
C GLY A 266 14.10 -2.50 -6.79
N SER A 267 15.01 -3.45 -6.53
CA SER A 267 16.21 -3.70 -7.34
C SER A 267 15.88 -4.03 -8.80
N MET A 268 14.82 -4.77 -9.06
CA MET A 268 14.35 -5.07 -10.42
C MET A 268 13.87 -3.81 -11.14
N SER A 269 13.11 -2.95 -10.45
CA SER A 269 12.66 -1.66 -10.99
C SER A 269 13.84 -0.74 -11.31
N LEU A 270 14.86 -0.72 -10.44
CA LEU A 270 16.09 0.01 -10.67
C LEU A 270 16.83 -0.49 -11.92
N LEU A 271 17.04 -1.81 -12.06
CA LEU A 271 17.73 -2.36 -13.22
C LEU A 271 16.96 -2.18 -14.53
N LYS A 272 15.61 -2.21 -14.50
CA LYS A 272 14.77 -1.93 -15.67
C LYS A 272 14.91 -0.47 -16.15
N SER A 273 15.07 0.47 -15.23
CA SER A 273 15.25 1.90 -15.55
C SER A 273 16.71 2.28 -15.81
N GLN A 274 17.67 1.58 -15.19
CA GLN A 274 19.11 1.87 -15.24
C GLN A 274 19.92 0.62 -15.61
N PRO A 275 19.90 0.16 -16.87
CA PRO A 275 20.47 -1.12 -17.28
C PRO A 275 22.00 -1.19 -17.18
N HIS A 276 22.67 -0.05 -17.00
CA HIS A 276 24.13 0.01 -16.82
C HIS A 276 24.57 -0.45 -15.43
N LEU A 277 23.67 -0.50 -14.44
CA LEU A 277 23.98 -0.93 -13.07
C LEU A 277 24.04 -2.46 -12.92
N ARG A 278 24.50 -2.91 -11.75
CA ARG A 278 24.46 -4.32 -11.28
C ARG A 278 23.98 -4.36 -9.83
N VAL A 279 23.34 -5.44 -9.45
CA VAL A 279 22.80 -5.63 -8.09
C VAL A 279 23.28 -6.93 -7.48
N ILE A 280 23.68 -6.90 -6.21
CA ILE A 280 23.80 -8.07 -5.34
C ILE A 280 22.63 -8.04 -4.35
N LEU A 281 21.64 -8.91 -4.54
CA LEU A 281 20.48 -9.02 -3.67
C LEU A 281 20.81 -9.95 -2.49
N GLN A 282 20.75 -9.39 -1.28
CA GLN A 282 21.03 -10.09 -0.03
C GLN A 282 19.78 -10.18 0.84
N ASP A 283 19.34 -11.39 1.17
CA ASP A 283 18.26 -11.65 2.11
C ASP A 283 18.36 -13.07 2.71
N GLN A 284 17.47 -13.44 3.62
CA GLN A 284 17.45 -14.76 4.22
C GLN A 284 17.32 -15.86 3.15
N PRO A 285 17.90 -17.06 3.36
CA PRO A 285 17.96 -18.11 2.35
C PRO A 285 16.61 -18.43 1.70
N GLN A 286 15.55 -18.56 2.50
CA GLN A 286 14.20 -18.86 2.04
C GLN A 286 13.54 -17.72 1.24
N VAL A 287 13.98 -16.47 1.44
CA VAL A 287 13.50 -15.30 0.69
C VAL A 287 14.21 -15.24 -0.66
N ILE A 288 15.53 -15.48 -0.67
CA ILE A 288 16.34 -15.52 -1.90
C ILE A 288 15.87 -16.60 -2.87
N GLU A 289 15.49 -17.79 -2.40
CA GLU A 289 14.95 -18.83 -3.30
C GLU A 289 13.67 -18.36 -3.99
N LYS A 290 12.75 -17.71 -3.27
CA LYS A 290 11.53 -17.12 -3.87
C LYS A 290 11.85 -15.95 -4.80
N ALA A 291 12.89 -15.17 -4.49
CA ALA A 291 13.35 -14.09 -5.36
C ALA A 291 13.78 -14.63 -6.73
N LYS A 292 14.55 -15.74 -6.75
CA LYS A 292 14.97 -16.37 -8.01
C LYS A 292 13.78 -16.79 -8.88
N GLU A 293 12.74 -17.38 -8.29
CA GLU A 293 11.51 -17.76 -8.99
C GLU A 293 10.83 -16.54 -9.64
N LEU A 294 10.68 -15.45 -8.87
CA LEU A 294 10.10 -14.20 -9.36
C LEU A 294 10.92 -13.61 -10.51
N TRP A 295 12.24 -13.48 -10.34
CA TRP A 295 13.10 -12.87 -11.36
C TRP A 295 13.20 -13.69 -12.64
N THR A 296 13.14 -15.02 -12.54
CA THR A 296 13.08 -15.90 -13.73
C THR A 296 11.83 -15.63 -14.55
N THR A 297 10.73 -15.27 -13.90
CA THR A 297 9.44 -14.98 -14.56
C THR A 297 9.40 -13.54 -15.08
N GLU A 298 9.84 -12.57 -14.27
CA GLU A 298 9.59 -11.14 -14.50
C GLU A 298 10.74 -10.39 -15.17
N PHE A 299 11.98 -10.89 -15.06
CA PHE A 299 13.16 -10.26 -15.66
C PHE A 299 14.31 -11.26 -15.94
N PRO A 300 14.08 -12.33 -16.71
CA PRO A 300 15.07 -13.39 -16.95
C PRO A 300 16.37 -12.87 -17.59
N VAL A 301 16.25 -11.87 -18.47
CA VAL A 301 17.40 -11.24 -19.16
C VAL A 301 18.41 -10.65 -18.18
N ALA A 302 17.98 -10.11 -17.03
CA ALA A 302 18.91 -9.59 -16.02
C ALA A 302 19.75 -10.71 -15.37
N ILE A 303 19.18 -11.91 -15.23
CA ILE A 303 19.90 -13.09 -14.74
C ILE A 303 20.90 -13.56 -15.79
N GLU A 304 20.45 -13.70 -17.04
CA GLU A 304 21.28 -14.16 -18.17
C GLU A 304 22.49 -13.24 -18.41
N GLN A 305 22.29 -11.93 -18.26
CA GLN A 305 23.35 -10.92 -18.40
C GLN A 305 24.22 -10.76 -17.14
N GLY A 306 23.95 -11.50 -16.06
CA GLY A 306 24.66 -11.37 -14.79
C GLY A 306 24.52 -10.00 -14.14
N LYS A 307 23.39 -9.32 -14.38
CA LYS A 307 23.06 -8.00 -13.82
C LYS A 307 22.56 -8.09 -12.38
N VAL A 308 22.10 -9.26 -11.95
CA VAL A 308 21.72 -9.55 -10.58
C VAL A 308 22.48 -10.78 -10.05
N GLN A 309 22.94 -10.72 -8.81
CA GLN A 309 23.47 -11.84 -8.05
C GLN A 309 22.61 -12.05 -6.81
N PHE A 310 22.23 -13.30 -6.56
CA PHE A 310 21.43 -13.67 -5.39
C PHE A 310 22.32 -14.29 -4.31
N THR A 311 22.35 -13.69 -3.13
CA THR A 311 23.26 -14.10 -2.05
C THR A 311 22.47 -14.29 -0.76
N PRO A 312 22.31 -15.55 -0.27
CA PRO A 312 21.77 -15.80 1.06
C PRO A 312 22.57 -15.06 2.14
N PHE A 313 21.89 -14.35 3.03
CA PHE A 313 22.50 -13.40 3.94
C PHE A 313 21.69 -13.24 5.24
N ASN A 314 22.37 -13.14 6.38
CA ASN A 314 21.77 -12.76 7.65
C ASN A 314 22.32 -11.41 8.13
N PHE A 315 21.57 -10.33 7.88
CA PHE A 315 21.97 -8.96 8.23
C PHE A 315 22.17 -8.69 9.73
N LEU A 316 21.75 -9.62 10.62
CA LEU A 316 22.01 -9.52 12.05
C LEU A 316 23.36 -10.12 12.46
N LYS A 317 23.95 -11.00 11.62
CA LYS A 317 25.15 -11.76 11.95
C LYS A 317 26.31 -11.55 10.97
N ASP A 318 25.98 -11.25 9.73
CA ASP A 318 26.92 -11.22 8.61
C ASP A 318 27.23 -9.76 8.20
N ALA A 319 28.39 -9.55 7.58
CA ALA A 319 28.75 -8.28 6.95
C ALA A 319 28.31 -8.29 5.48
N ALA A 320 27.74 -7.17 5.01
CA ALA A 320 27.29 -7.02 3.64
C ALA A 320 28.42 -7.29 2.63
N ALA A 321 28.06 -7.66 1.39
CA ALA A 321 29.04 -7.99 0.36
C ALA A 321 30.10 -6.88 0.19
N GLU A 322 31.38 -7.24 0.32
CA GLU A 322 32.49 -6.32 0.12
C GLU A 322 32.67 -5.97 -1.37
N GLY A 323 33.21 -4.78 -1.65
CA GLY A 323 33.57 -4.37 -3.02
C GLY A 323 32.40 -3.84 -3.86
N CYS A 324 31.23 -3.60 -3.28
CA CYS A 324 30.15 -2.86 -3.95
C CYS A 324 30.41 -1.36 -3.89
N ASP A 325 30.03 -0.63 -4.95
CA ASP A 325 30.13 0.83 -5.00
C ASP A 325 29.12 1.50 -4.06
N PHE A 326 27.97 0.85 -3.87
CA PHE A 326 26.89 1.29 -3.00
C PHE A 326 26.31 0.12 -2.21
N THR A 327 25.90 0.37 -0.98
CA THR A 327 25.14 -0.58 -0.17
C THR A 327 23.89 0.12 0.34
N THR A 328 22.72 -0.44 0.06
CA THR A 328 21.47 0.00 0.66
C THR A 328 21.29 -0.75 1.98
N TYR A 329 21.03 0.00 3.06
CA TYR A 329 20.67 -0.55 4.35
C TYR A 329 19.32 -0.01 4.77
N VAL A 330 18.50 -0.85 5.39
CA VAL A 330 17.50 -0.38 6.34
C VAL A 330 18.24 -0.18 7.66
N GLU A 331 18.35 1.07 8.11
CA GLU A 331 19.05 1.40 9.35
C GLU A 331 18.45 0.59 10.51
N LYS A 332 19.30 -0.05 11.33
CA LYS A 332 18.85 -0.66 12.59
C LYS A 332 18.43 0.50 13.50
N SER A 333 17.13 0.77 13.58
CA SER A 333 16.54 1.66 14.58
C SER A 333 16.61 1.02 15.96
#